data_AF-A0A5D8Z1S4-F1
#
_entry.id   AF-A0A5D8Z1S4-F1
#
_cell.length_a   1.000
_cell.length_b   1.000
_cell.length_c   1.000
_cell.angle_alpha   90.00
_cell.angle_beta   90.00
_cell.angle_gamma   90.00
#
_symmetry.space_group_name_H-M   'P 1'
#
loop_
_entity.id
_entity.type
_entity.pdbx_description
1 polymer ?
#
loop_
_entity_poly.entity_id
_entity_poly.type
_entity_poly.pdbx_seq_one_letter_code
_entity_poly.pdbx_strand_id
1 'polypeptide(L)'
;MTDETTGYAVFLYEQAHEALGEAIRAYVQDGPGGQHIRCHSLDTTGAFIEMTLLARDARGDEVETELMIPTGMVRMIVSTHSDIAFGFAAKNLEPGLSALPIVGPAAPGASARSSATPQSTGESGPDQAIADHRKPPEG
;
A
#
# COMPACT_ATOMS: atom_id res chain seq x y z
N MET A 1 -14.61 -12.04 -29.77
CA MET A 1 -14.47 -11.89 -28.31
C MET A 1 -13.14 -11.20 -28.08
N THR A 2 -13.16 -9.88 -28.00
CA THR A 2 -12.00 -9.06 -27.65
C THR A 2 -11.93 -9.10 -26.13
N ASP A 3 -11.13 -10.03 -25.59
CA ASP A 3 -10.72 -9.99 -24.20
C ASP A 3 -9.77 -8.80 -24.09
N GLU A 4 -10.35 -7.63 -23.86
CA GLU A 4 -9.63 -6.39 -23.70
C GLU A 4 -8.75 -6.57 -22.46
N THR A 5 -7.43 -6.63 -22.69
CA THR A 5 -6.36 -6.96 -21.74
C THR A 5 -6.28 -5.94 -20.60
N THR A 6 -7.30 -5.93 -19.79
CA THR A 6 -7.62 -4.87 -18.87
C THR A 6 -7.53 -5.42 -17.46
N GLY A 7 -6.52 -5.01 -16.72
CA GLY A 7 -6.33 -5.47 -15.36
C GLY A 7 -4.97 -5.08 -14.80
N TYR A 8 -4.58 -5.80 -13.75
CA TYR A 8 -3.39 -5.55 -12.98
C TYR A 8 -2.55 -6.82 -12.86
N ALA A 9 -1.24 -6.64 -12.85
CA ALA A 9 -0.27 -7.64 -12.48
C ALA A 9 0.35 -7.26 -11.13
N VAL A 10 0.15 -8.12 -10.13
CA VAL A 10 0.65 -7.93 -8.76
C VAL A 10 1.83 -8.85 -8.55
N PHE A 11 3.00 -8.26 -8.31
CA PHE A 11 4.25 -8.94 -8.04
C PHE A 11 4.49 -8.96 -6.54
N LEU A 12 4.83 -10.13 -6.01
CA LEU A 12 5.15 -10.29 -4.59
C LEU A 12 6.68 -10.31 -4.38
N TYR A 13 7.11 -10.12 -3.14
CA TYR A 13 8.48 -10.43 -2.75
C TYR A 13 8.68 -11.95 -2.66
N GLU A 14 9.90 -12.46 -2.85
CA GLU A 14 10.22 -13.89 -2.71
C GLU A 14 9.77 -14.46 -1.35
N GLN A 15 9.98 -13.69 -0.28
CA GLN A 15 9.55 -14.04 1.08
C GLN A 15 8.03 -14.26 1.18
N ALA A 16 7.24 -13.57 0.37
CA ALA A 16 5.80 -13.76 0.34
C ALA A 16 5.41 -15.06 -0.37
N HIS A 17 6.15 -15.45 -1.42
CA HIS A 17 5.98 -16.75 -2.05
C HIS A 17 6.31 -17.89 -1.09
N GLU A 18 7.37 -17.74 -0.28
CA GLU A 18 7.72 -18.70 0.76
C GLU A 18 6.67 -18.77 1.88
N ALA A 19 6.19 -17.61 2.35
CA ALA A 19 5.25 -17.52 3.47
C ALA A 19 3.83 -17.97 3.12
N LEU A 20 3.33 -17.58 1.94
CA LEU A 20 1.98 -17.92 1.48
C LEU A 20 1.94 -19.30 0.81
N GLY A 21 3.06 -19.73 0.23
CA GLY A 21 3.27 -21.09 -0.28
C GLY A 21 2.20 -21.54 -1.29
N GLU A 22 1.70 -22.76 -1.10
CA GLU A 22 0.74 -23.41 -2.00
C GLU A 22 -0.60 -22.68 -2.09
N ALA A 23 -0.97 -21.87 -1.08
CA ALA A 23 -2.28 -21.20 -1.05
C ALA A 23 -2.46 -20.21 -2.20
N ILE A 24 -1.38 -19.54 -2.63
CA ILE A 24 -1.45 -18.58 -3.73
C ILE A 24 -1.05 -19.18 -5.08
N ARG A 25 -0.51 -20.40 -5.11
CA ARG A 25 0.09 -20.98 -6.31
C ARG A 25 -0.89 -21.10 -7.47
N ALA A 26 -2.16 -21.40 -7.17
CA ALA A 26 -3.22 -21.48 -8.17
C ALA A 26 -3.50 -20.14 -8.89
N TYR A 27 -3.10 -19.02 -8.29
CA TYR A 27 -3.34 -17.66 -8.82
C TYR A 27 -2.09 -17.01 -9.41
N VAL A 28 -0.92 -17.60 -9.18
CA VAL A 28 0.37 -17.11 -9.70
C VAL A 28 0.55 -17.58 -11.14
N GLN A 29 0.88 -16.63 -12.01
CA GLN A 29 1.17 -16.84 -13.43
C GLN A 29 2.61 -16.41 -13.72
N ASP A 30 3.27 -17.12 -14.62
CA ASP A 30 4.56 -16.71 -15.15
C ASP A 30 4.36 -15.80 -16.38
N GLY A 31 5.26 -14.83 -16.55
CA GLY A 31 5.20 -13.93 -17.69
C GLY A 31 6.53 -13.20 -17.89
N PRO A 32 6.64 -12.36 -18.94
CA PRO A 32 7.90 -11.70 -19.31
C PRO A 32 8.53 -10.85 -18.19
N GLY A 33 7.72 -10.36 -17.24
CA GLY A 33 8.17 -9.59 -16.08
C GLY A 33 8.42 -10.42 -14.81
N GLY A 34 8.28 -11.75 -14.88
CA GLY A 34 8.36 -12.69 -13.76
C GLY A 34 6.99 -13.14 -13.23
N GLN A 35 7.02 -13.88 -12.13
CA GLN A 35 5.83 -14.40 -11.45
C GLN A 35 4.95 -13.27 -10.91
N HIS A 36 3.67 -13.30 -11.25
CA HIS A 36 2.69 -12.30 -10.83
C HIS A 36 1.30 -12.92 -10.69
N ILE A 37 0.45 -12.27 -9.89
CA ILE A 37 -0.98 -12.58 -9.82
C ILE A 37 -1.70 -11.59 -10.75
N ARG A 38 -2.60 -12.10 -11.60
CA ARG A 38 -3.47 -11.26 -12.42
C ARG A 38 -4.81 -11.05 -11.73
N CYS A 39 -5.26 -9.80 -11.69
CA CYS A 39 -6.57 -9.42 -11.17
C CYS A 39 -7.17 -8.30 -12.03
N HIS A 40 -8.50 -8.15 -12.03
CA HIS A 40 -9.17 -7.07 -12.78
C HIS A 40 -9.49 -5.86 -11.90
N SER A 41 -9.57 -6.05 -10.58
CA SER A 41 -9.79 -4.98 -9.60
C SER A 41 -8.81 -5.09 -8.44
N LEU A 42 -8.46 -3.94 -7.87
CA LEU A 42 -7.69 -3.85 -6.63
C LEU A 42 -8.11 -2.66 -5.77
N ASP A 43 -8.09 -2.88 -4.47
CA ASP A 43 -8.11 -1.86 -3.43
C ASP A 43 -6.79 -1.92 -2.63
N THR A 44 -6.14 -0.78 -2.48
CA THR A 44 -4.89 -0.64 -1.72
C THR A 44 -5.09 0.12 -0.41
N THR A 45 -6.34 0.38 -0.03
CA THR A 45 -6.71 1.10 1.18
C THR A 45 -6.53 0.20 2.39
N GLY A 46 -5.54 0.52 3.23
CA GLY A 46 -5.33 -0.16 4.51
C GLY A 46 -4.13 -1.11 4.53
N ALA A 47 -4.22 -2.14 5.37
CA ALA A 47 -3.11 -3.06 5.65
C ALA A 47 -2.99 -4.23 4.67
N PHE A 48 -4.01 -4.43 3.85
CA PHE A 48 -4.09 -5.48 2.85
C PHE A 48 -4.39 -4.87 1.49
N ILE A 49 -3.85 -5.50 0.45
CA ILE A 49 -4.26 -5.30 -0.93
C ILE A 49 -5.40 -6.30 -1.18
N GLU A 50 -6.59 -5.77 -1.38
CA GLU A 50 -7.78 -6.54 -1.75
C GLU A 50 -7.83 -6.64 -3.26
N MET A 51 -7.99 -7.85 -3.80
CA MET A 51 -7.98 -8.11 -5.23
C MET A 51 -9.16 -8.97 -5.61
N THR A 52 -9.77 -8.66 -6.75
CA THR A 52 -10.82 -9.49 -7.37
C THR A 52 -10.26 -10.12 -8.64
N LEU A 53 -10.31 -11.45 -8.72
CA LEU A 53 -9.78 -12.23 -9.84
C LEU A 53 -10.75 -13.34 -10.25
N LEU A 54 -10.69 -13.74 -11.52
CA LEU A 54 -11.40 -14.91 -12.02
C LEU A 54 -10.47 -16.12 -11.85
N ALA A 55 -10.86 -17.04 -10.97
CA ALA A 55 -10.18 -18.30 -10.76
C ALA A 55 -10.98 -19.46 -11.36
N ARG A 56 -10.35 -20.62 -11.48
CA ARG A 56 -11.05 -21.87 -11.79
C ARG A 56 -11.21 -22.67 -10.52
N ASP A 57 -12.42 -23.12 -10.26
CA ASP A 57 -12.70 -24.01 -9.13
C ASP A 57 -12.23 -25.46 -9.42
N ALA A 58 -12.46 -26.38 -8.49
CA ALA A 58 -12.09 -27.78 -8.64
C ALA A 58 -12.82 -28.51 -9.79
N ARG A 59 -13.89 -27.91 -10.34
CA ARG A 59 -14.69 -28.44 -11.46
C ARG A 59 -14.29 -27.80 -12.80
N GLY A 60 -13.42 -26.79 -12.75
CA GLY A 60 -12.98 -26.03 -13.91
C GLY A 60 -13.91 -24.88 -14.29
N ASP A 61 -14.91 -24.60 -13.45
CA ASP A 61 -15.83 -23.48 -13.63
C ASP A 61 -15.14 -22.16 -13.23
N GLU A 62 -15.43 -21.08 -13.96
CA GLU A 62 -14.93 -19.76 -13.61
C GLU A 62 -15.69 -19.20 -12.40
N VAL A 63 -14.95 -18.90 -11.35
CA VAL A 63 -15.47 -18.34 -10.10
C VAL A 63 -14.73 -17.05 -9.77
N GLU A 64 -15.50 -16.02 -9.44
CA GLU A 64 -14.95 -14.78 -8.90
C GLU A 64 -14.39 -15.05 -7.50
N THR A 65 -13.11 -14.75 -7.32
CA THR A 65 -12.36 -14.98 -6.09
C THR A 65 -11.83 -13.65 -5.57
N GLU A 66 -12.08 -13.40 -4.30
CA GLU A 66 -11.51 -12.27 -3.57
C GLU A 66 -10.26 -12.74 -2.82
N LEU A 67 -9.13 -12.08 -3.08
CA LEU A 67 -7.84 -12.40 -2.47
C LEU A 67 -7.28 -11.18 -1.76
N MET A 68 -6.93 -11.34 -0.48
CA MET A 68 -6.31 -10.30 0.34
C MET A 68 -4.87 -10.67 0.64
N ILE A 69 -3.92 -9.80 0.28
CA ILE A 69 -2.48 -10.00 0.57
C ILE A 69 -1.98 -8.81 1.41
N PRO A 70 -1.22 -9.04 2.49
CA PRO A 70 -0.63 -7.95 3.27
C PRO A 70 0.17 -6.99 2.38
N THR A 71 0.00 -5.68 2.56
CA THR A 71 0.65 -4.67 1.71
C THR A 71 2.18 -4.80 1.71
N GLY A 72 2.78 -5.19 2.85
CA GLY A 72 4.23 -5.41 2.95
C GLY A 72 4.78 -6.63 2.19
N MET A 73 3.91 -7.53 1.71
CA MET A 73 4.28 -8.68 0.89
C MET A 73 4.27 -8.38 -0.62
N VAL A 74 3.63 -7.27 -1.02
CA VAL A 74 3.53 -6.85 -2.42
C VAL A 74 4.73 -5.98 -2.78
N ARG A 75 5.48 -6.41 -3.79
CA ARG A 75 6.66 -5.71 -4.30
C ARG A 75 6.27 -4.62 -5.28
N MET A 76 5.31 -4.89 -6.17
CA MET A 76 4.94 -4.00 -7.25
C MET A 76 3.55 -4.34 -7.81
N ILE A 77 2.80 -3.32 -8.19
CA ILE A 77 1.53 -3.46 -8.91
C ILE A 77 1.67 -2.74 -10.25
N VAL A 78 1.34 -3.41 -11.35
CA VAL A 78 1.38 -2.87 -12.70
C VAL A 78 -0.02 -2.87 -13.28
N SER A 79 -0.51 -1.70 -13.69
CA SER A 79 -1.77 -1.56 -14.45
C SER A 79 -1.51 -1.69 -15.94
N THR A 80 -2.40 -2.39 -16.67
CA THR A 80 -2.41 -2.40 -18.14
C THR A 80 -3.37 -1.38 -18.76
N HIS A 81 -4.03 -0.55 -17.93
CA HIS A 81 -5.01 0.45 -18.38
C HIS A 81 -4.40 1.83 -18.66
N SER A 82 -4.92 2.54 -19.67
CA SER A 82 -4.53 3.91 -20.05
C SER A 82 -5.44 5.04 -19.52
N ASP A 83 -6.65 4.75 -19.04
CA ASP A 83 -7.68 5.81 -18.86
C ASP A 83 -8.26 6.00 -17.45
N ILE A 84 -7.94 5.14 -16.48
CA ILE A 84 -8.40 5.33 -15.08
C ILE A 84 -7.21 5.79 -14.23
N ALA A 85 -7.42 6.85 -13.44
CA ALA A 85 -6.44 7.39 -12.50
C ALA A 85 -5.83 6.29 -11.62
N PHE A 86 -4.67 5.79 -12.03
CA PHE A 86 -3.89 4.78 -11.34
C PHE A 86 -2.96 5.46 -10.33
N GLY A 87 -3.05 5.10 -9.05
CA GLY A 87 -2.17 5.61 -8.00
C GLY A 87 -2.89 5.96 -6.69
N PHE A 88 -2.20 6.69 -5.82
CA PHE A 88 -2.64 7.05 -4.47
C PHE A 88 -3.57 8.29 -4.41
N ALA A 89 -4.12 8.71 -5.55
CA ALA A 89 -5.04 9.83 -5.57
C ALA A 89 -6.37 9.41 -4.94
N ALA A 90 -6.83 10.16 -3.94
CA ALA A 90 -8.12 9.93 -3.31
C ALA A 90 -9.20 9.83 -4.40
N LYS A 91 -9.85 8.67 -4.50
CA LYS A 91 -10.98 8.42 -5.41
C LYS A 91 -12.21 9.31 -5.10
N ASN A 92 -12.09 10.19 -4.11
CA ASN A 92 -13.05 11.22 -3.70
C ASN A 92 -12.64 12.64 -4.13
N LEU A 93 -11.89 12.83 -5.22
CA LEU A 93 -12.06 14.08 -5.96
C LEU A 93 -13.35 13.92 -6.77
N GLU A 94 -14.44 14.51 -6.28
CA GLU A 94 -15.57 14.80 -7.15
C GLU A 94 -15.04 15.44 -8.45
N PRO A 95 -15.59 15.07 -9.62
CA PRO A 95 -15.21 15.68 -10.89
C PRO A 95 -15.53 17.18 -10.82
N GLY A 96 -14.54 17.98 -10.42
CA GLY A 96 -14.75 19.39 -10.10
C GLY A 96 -13.62 20.04 -9.28
N LEU A 97 -12.81 19.28 -8.54
CA LEU A 97 -11.71 19.84 -7.74
C LEU A 97 -10.37 19.97 -8.49
N SER A 98 -10.35 19.71 -9.80
CA SER A 98 -9.13 19.82 -10.62
C SER A 98 -8.70 21.26 -10.96
N ALA A 99 -9.21 22.26 -10.25
CA ALA A 99 -8.71 23.62 -10.35
C ALA A 99 -8.57 24.21 -8.95
N LEU A 100 -7.38 24.08 -8.36
CA LEU A 100 -6.91 25.17 -7.51
C LEU A 100 -7.00 26.43 -8.41
N PRO A 101 -7.64 27.52 -7.96
CA PRO A 101 -7.69 28.73 -8.75
C PRO A 101 -6.24 29.11 -9.06
N ILE A 102 -5.94 29.32 -10.34
CA ILE A 102 -4.69 29.95 -10.75
C ILE A 102 -4.54 31.19 -9.89
N VAL A 103 -3.48 31.20 -9.09
CA VAL A 103 -3.09 32.31 -8.24
C VAL A 103 -2.88 33.49 -9.19
N GLY A 104 -3.89 34.34 -9.31
CA GLY A 104 -3.78 35.55 -10.13
C GLY A 104 -2.63 36.42 -9.63
N PRO A 105 -2.10 37.34 -10.46
CA PRO A 105 -0.91 38.13 -10.16
C PRO A 105 -1.00 39.05 -8.92
N ALA A 106 -2.13 39.03 -8.19
CA ALA A 106 -2.39 39.82 -6.99
C ALA A 106 -2.45 39.00 -5.69
N ALA A 107 -2.11 37.71 -5.69
CA ALA A 107 -2.09 36.96 -4.44
C ALA A 107 -0.93 37.41 -3.52
N PRO A 108 -1.18 37.63 -2.22
CA PRO A 108 -0.12 37.89 -1.25
C PRO A 108 0.89 36.75 -1.27
N GLY A 109 2.18 37.08 -1.42
CA GLY A 109 3.24 36.08 -1.43
C GLY A 109 3.24 35.23 -0.15
N ALA A 110 3.48 33.94 -0.30
CA ALA A 110 3.61 33.02 0.82
C ALA A 110 4.82 33.42 1.67
N SER A 111 4.59 34.24 2.69
CA SER A 111 5.58 34.55 3.72
C SER A 111 4.95 34.38 5.09
N ALA A 112 4.90 33.13 5.52
CA ALA A 112 4.87 32.79 6.93
C ALA A 112 5.70 31.52 7.09
N ARG A 113 6.85 31.63 7.77
CA ARG A 113 7.53 30.44 8.28
C ARG A 113 6.59 29.79 9.28
N SER A 114 6.41 28.48 9.13
CA SER A 114 5.70 27.68 10.13
C SER A 114 6.42 27.84 11.48
N SER A 115 5.71 28.30 12.50
CA SER A 115 6.23 28.50 13.87
C SER A 115 5.98 27.29 14.77
N ALA A 116 5.66 26.12 14.20
CA ALA A 116 5.46 24.90 14.95
C ALA A 116 6.75 24.51 15.70
N THR A 117 6.79 24.83 16.99
CA THR A 117 7.81 24.34 17.92
C THR A 117 7.29 23.06 18.56
N PRO A 118 8.06 21.96 18.60
CA PRO A 118 7.68 20.80 19.40
C PRO A 118 7.66 21.22 20.88
N GLN A 119 6.53 21.04 21.57
CA GLN A 119 6.48 21.16 23.02
C GLN A 119 7.27 19.99 23.63
N SER A 120 8.53 20.23 23.99
CA SER A 120 9.19 19.44 25.03
C SER A 120 8.73 19.99 26.37
N THR A 121 7.74 19.36 26.99
CA THR A 121 7.43 19.59 28.40
C THR A 121 8.48 18.86 29.22
N GLY A 122 9.62 19.52 29.42
CA GLY A 122 10.56 19.19 30.47
C GLY A 122 10.27 20.07 31.68
N GLU A 123 9.70 19.50 32.73
CA GLU A 123 9.73 20.09 34.07
C GLU A 123 10.74 19.29 34.90
N SER A 124 11.78 20.00 35.37
CA SER A 124 12.89 19.47 36.16
C SER A 124 12.48 19.27 37.63
N GLY A 125 13.07 18.25 38.29
CA GLY A 125 12.71 17.70 39.62
C GLY A 125 12.93 18.61 40.84
N PRO A 126 12.83 18.05 42.08
CA PRO A 126 14.03 17.49 42.71
C PRO A 126 13.82 16.31 43.71
N ASP A 127 14.96 15.68 44.06
CA ASP A 127 15.29 15.00 45.32
C ASP A 127 15.05 13.48 45.50
N GLN A 128 16.16 12.76 45.28
CA GLN A 128 16.76 11.73 46.14
C GLN A 128 16.17 10.30 46.30
N ALA A 129 17.06 9.38 45.89
CA ALA A 129 17.54 8.24 46.66
C ALA A 129 16.57 7.10 46.98
N ILE A 130 16.68 6.02 46.20
CA ILE A 130 16.87 4.69 46.79
C ILE A 130 17.95 3.96 46.00
N ALA A 131 18.96 3.54 46.73
CA ALA A 131 20.19 2.94 46.28
C ALA A 131 20.00 1.53 45.69
N ASP A 132 20.89 1.19 44.77
CA ASP A 132 21.75 0.00 44.81
C ASP A 132 21.09 -1.39 45.04
N HIS A 133 21.06 -2.24 44.00
CA HIS A 133 21.88 -3.47 43.99
C HIS A 133 21.71 -4.37 42.74
N ARG A 134 22.86 -4.96 42.36
CA ARG A 134 23.11 -6.14 41.49
C ARG A 134 23.17 -5.94 39.98
N LYS A 135 24.39 -5.59 39.52
CA LYS A 135 24.97 -6.09 38.27
C LYS A 135 25.63 -7.45 38.55
N PRO A 136 25.45 -8.50 37.72
CA PRO A 136 26.31 -9.69 37.76
C PRO A 136 27.62 -9.41 37.00
N PRO A 137 28.79 -9.85 37.49
CA PRO A 137 30.00 -9.81 36.67
C PRO A 137 30.03 -11.01 35.72
N GLU A 138 30.40 -10.70 34.49
CA GLU A 138 30.80 -11.62 33.43
C GLU A 138 32.05 -12.42 33.87
N GLY A 139 32.04 -13.72 33.56
CA GLY A 139 33.14 -14.66 33.82
C GLY A 139 32.72 -16.08 33.44
#